data_AF-A0A2E9T6Q9-F1
#
_entry.id   AF-A0A2E9T6Q9-F1
#
_cell.length_a   1.000
_cell.length_b   1.000
_cell.length_c   1.000
_cell.angle_alpha   90.00
_cell.angle_beta   90.00
_cell.angle_gamma   90.00
#
_symmetry.space_group_name_H-M   'P 1'
#
loop_
_entity.id
_entity.type
_entity.pdbx_description
1 polymer ?
#
loop_
_entity_poly.entity_id
_entity_poly.type
_entity_poly.pdbx_seq_one_letter_code
_entity_poly.pdbx_strand_id
1 'polypeptide(L)'
;GVADPDATTAAPSYGPAVSLDTLGDLETVTIAGLATSVNIGTNANLKTLTISADVAGSITVDNNGDLETATFTGAKATALDFDTNGEIATLTVDLAWRAGTAATAVLDGDLDVTDNASLETLTVSSDGIENLTVTGNDELTKVDFTGVDSIGATGTADVDIYDNDLTATKLTDSDDGTTDVADGKTGDLGSITTTSGMDTLKEYLTAVAADADSAANVYFDTVESFTNESDTESTDILYSSSTAQNAGTVLLLVAKVVGTASADGVKHKVAYGIKTAGLGGKFGIFADDATNRDKTHALFLDSSGDPTTSITLNALEGLAISEITSAANLTRATAYDYTLNAYTGYNPSGKITILAAADSSTADYSVNGLNAWYGNANKATASSADVLKLTINGQSVTTTVGATNWLGTGATVFNSTANSANDFAKIVANRLATAWDDAYGTGGTSATESLFDVTTTTDGEIGIVVKDAGSGRRGFDKSYSVSLIRKETNTATPIFGAYYGATTDSSDNNTITGGIVVTLESNKPGTILDVVKGASYTSSMGTNFAKLTSTLQVNADPQVATSTSLDIFENEARGDLALGAGGDAVLPEGDVDEVATAAVDFSRVAWLD
;
A
#
# COMPACT_ATOMS: atom_id res chain seq x y z
N GLY A 1 -10.44 -34.24 0.22
CA GLY A 1 -11.50 -34.67 -0.70
C GLY A 1 -11.41 -33.77 -1.89
N VAL A 2 -11.27 -34.33 -3.09
CA VAL A 2 -11.29 -33.54 -4.32
C VAL A 2 -12.69 -32.95 -4.45
N ALA A 3 -12.79 -31.65 -4.73
CA ALA A 3 -14.07 -30.99 -4.89
C ALA A 3 -14.80 -31.58 -6.11
N ASP A 4 -16.13 -31.64 -6.02
CA ASP A 4 -17.00 -32.10 -7.09
C ASP A 4 -16.87 -31.14 -8.30
N PRO A 5 -16.38 -31.61 -9.46
CA PRO A 5 -16.20 -30.77 -10.64
C PRO A 5 -17.53 -30.29 -11.25
N ASP A 6 -18.67 -30.81 -10.80
CA ASP A 6 -20.00 -30.43 -11.29
C ASP A 6 -20.78 -29.53 -10.29
N ALA A 7 -20.16 -29.10 -9.18
CA ALA A 7 -20.84 -28.34 -8.12
C ALA A 7 -21.10 -26.87 -8.49
N THR A 8 -22.37 -26.51 -8.69
CA THR A 8 -22.82 -25.16 -9.11
C THR A 8 -23.10 -24.16 -7.98
N THR A 9 -22.95 -24.55 -6.69
CA THR A 9 -23.42 -23.74 -5.54
C THR A 9 -22.46 -23.62 -4.35
N ALA A 10 -21.23 -24.12 -4.43
CA ALA A 10 -20.20 -23.90 -3.41
C ALA A 10 -19.13 -22.93 -3.91
N ALA A 11 -18.44 -22.21 -3.01
CA ALA A 11 -17.31 -21.31 -3.31
C ALA A 11 -16.44 -21.87 -4.45
N PRO A 12 -15.99 -21.04 -5.41
CA PRO A 12 -15.79 -21.48 -6.78
C PRO A 12 -14.93 -22.74 -6.83
N SER A 13 -15.60 -23.87 -7.04
CA SER A 13 -14.95 -25.16 -7.18
C SER A 13 -14.41 -25.18 -8.59
N TYR A 14 -13.18 -24.71 -8.78
CA TYR A 14 -12.52 -24.66 -10.08
C TYR A 14 -12.09 -26.04 -10.58
N GLY A 15 -12.77 -27.12 -10.19
CA GLY A 15 -12.40 -28.49 -10.52
C GLY A 15 -10.96 -28.91 -10.08
N PRO A 16 -10.51 -30.11 -10.45
CA PRO A 16 -9.12 -30.52 -10.26
C PRO A 16 -8.21 -29.93 -11.36
N ALA A 17 -6.89 -29.94 -11.12
CA ALA A 17 -5.92 -29.85 -12.22
C ALA A 17 -5.93 -31.17 -13.01
N VAL A 18 -5.94 -31.07 -14.34
CA VAL A 18 -5.86 -32.21 -15.25
C VAL A 18 -4.48 -32.19 -15.90
N SER A 19 -3.65 -33.20 -15.66
CA SER A 19 -2.36 -33.39 -16.34
C SER A 19 -2.32 -34.79 -16.93
N LEU A 20 -2.10 -34.87 -18.24
CA LEU A 20 -2.00 -36.09 -19.02
C LEU A 20 -0.65 -36.13 -19.74
N ASP A 21 0.42 -35.82 -19.01
CA ASP A 21 1.75 -35.72 -19.59
C ASP A 21 2.43 -37.08 -19.67
N THR A 22 3.28 -37.28 -20.68
CA THR A 22 4.15 -38.46 -20.84
C THR A 22 3.41 -39.80 -20.97
N LEU A 23 2.18 -39.77 -21.47
CA LEU A 23 1.35 -40.95 -21.69
C LEU A 23 1.50 -41.43 -23.14
N GLY A 24 2.57 -42.15 -23.43
CA GLY A 24 2.93 -42.55 -24.81
C GLY A 24 1.88 -43.33 -25.58
N ASP A 25 0.97 -44.04 -24.91
CA ASP A 25 -0.13 -44.81 -25.55
C ASP A 25 -1.44 -44.00 -25.68
N LEU A 26 -1.46 -42.73 -25.27
CA LEU A 26 -2.65 -41.87 -25.31
C LEU A 26 -2.92 -41.44 -26.76
N GLU A 27 -4.06 -41.84 -27.33
CA GLU A 27 -4.42 -41.53 -28.72
C GLU A 27 -5.48 -40.42 -28.87
N THR A 28 -6.37 -40.29 -27.88
CA THR A 28 -7.49 -39.33 -27.93
C THR A 28 -7.81 -38.82 -26.54
N VAL A 29 -8.03 -37.51 -26.42
CA VAL A 29 -8.39 -36.83 -25.18
C VAL A 29 -9.63 -35.97 -25.39
N THR A 30 -10.58 -36.04 -24.45
CA THR A 30 -11.71 -35.11 -24.36
C THR A 30 -11.86 -34.64 -22.92
N ILE A 31 -11.79 -33.32 -22.71
CA ILE A 31 -11.91 -32.69 -21.40
C ILE A 31 -13.05 -31.67 -21.44
N ALA A 32 -13.96 -31.77 -20.47
CA ALA A 32 -15.11 -30.90 -20.29
C ALA A 32 -15.37 -30.67 -18.80
N GLY A 33 -16.27 -29.76 -18.45
CA GLY A 33 -16.61 -29.45 -17.06
C GLY A 33 -15.73 -28.33 -16.49
N LEU A 34 -15.36 -28.42 -15.21
CA LEU A 34 -14.51 -27.45 -14.53
C LEU A 34 -13.11 -28.03 -14.30
N ALA A 35 -12.08 -27.24 -14.56
CA ALA A 35 -10.68 -27.60 -14.26
C ALA A 35 -9.89 -26.39 -13.75
N THR A 36 -8.87 -26.64 -12.93
CA THR A 36 -8.03 -25.55 -12.42
C THR A 36 -6.94 -25.22 -13.45
N SER A 37 -6.40 -26.24 -14.10
CA SER A 37 -5.49 -26.17 -15.24
C SER A 37 -5.64 -27.43 -16.07
N VAL A 38 -5.22 -27.38 -17.33
CA VAL A 38 -5.18 -28.54 -18.24
C VAL A 38 -3.80 -28.60 -18.90
N ASN A 39 -3.07 -29.69 -18.69
CA ASN A 39 -1.74 -29.91 -19.26
C ASN A 39 -1.74 -31.20 -20.08
N ILE A 40 -1.39 -31.10 -21.36
CA ILE A 40 -1.33 -32.20 -22.33
C ILE A 40 0.05 -32.18 -22.99
N GLY A 41 1.01 -32.82 -22.34
CA GLY A 41 2.42 -32.73 -22.69
C GLY A 41 3.08 -34.04 -23.11
N THR A 42 3.99 -34.03 -24.09
CA THR A 42 4.91 -35.16 -24.34
C THR A 42 4.19 -36.49 -24.62
N ASN A 43 3.08 -36.46 -25.37
CA ASN A 43 2.35 -37.66 -25.76
C ASN A 43 2.66 -37.99 -27.22
N ALA A 44 3.50 -39.01 -27.43
CA ALA A 44 3.96 -39.38 -28.76
C ALA A 44 2.81 -39.75 -29.72
N ASN A 45 1.81 -40.50 -29.24
CA ASN A 45 0.77 -41.07 -30.10
C ASN A 45 -0.58 -40.30 -30.04
N LEU A 46 -0.64 -39.12 -29.40
CA LEU A 46 -1.90 -38.37 -29.26
C LEU A 46 -2.29 -37.74 -30.59
N LYS A 47 -3.43 -38.15 -31.17
CA LYS A 47 -3.92 -37.68 -32.47
C LYS A 47 -5.00 -36.62 -32.39
N THR A 48 -5.86 -36.73 -31.38
CA THR A 48 -7.04 -35.88 -31.24
C THR A 48 -7.18 -35.36 -29.83
N LEU A 49 -7.26 -34.03 -29.72
CA LEU A 49 -7.53 -33.30 -28.48
C LEU A 49 -8.82 -32.49 -28.63
N THR A 50 -9.70 -32.59 -27.64
CA THR A 50 -10.88 -31.72 -27.53
C THR A 50 -11.00 -31.20 -26.11
N ILE A 51 -10.98 -29.88 -25.94
CA ILE A 51 -11.16 -29.21 -24.66
C ILE A 51 -12.38 -28.29 -24.78
N SER A 52 -13.35 -28.47 -23.89
CA SER A 52 -14.55 -27.64 -23.76
C SER A 52 -14.81 -27.26 -22.29
N ALA A 53 -13.78 -27.40 -21.46
CA ALA A 53 -13.85 -27.11 -20.03
C ALA A 53 -13.73 -25.61 -19.74
N ASP A 54 -14.34 -25.19 -18.63
CA ASP A 54 -14.06 -23.90 -18.00
C ASP A 54 -12.84 -24.07 -17.09
N VAL A 55 -11.69 -23.65 -17.61
CA VAL A 55 -10.38 -23.77 -16.96
C VAL A 55 -10.07 -22.48 -16.23
N ALA A 56 -9.79 -22.54 -14.94
CA ALA A 56 -9.56 -21.35 -14.11
C ALA A 56 -8.18 -20.70 -14.31
N GLY A 57 -7.23 -21.45 -14.82
CA GLY A 57 -5.92 -20.99 -15.26
C GLY A 57 -5.69 -21.30 -16.74
N SER A 58 -4.51 -21.82 -17.05
CA SER A 58 -4.07 -22.09 -18.42
C SER A 58 -4.47 -23.46 -18.94
N ILE A 59 -4.52 -23.54 -20.28
CA ILE A 59 -4.48 -24.77 -21.06
C ILE A 59 -3.10 -24.82 -21.72
N THR A 60 -2.33 -25.86 -21.45
CA THR A 60 -1.00 -26.08 -22.04
C THR A 60 -1.01 -27.36 -22.87
N VAL A 61 -0.67 -27.28 -24.15
CA VAL A 61 -0.58 -28.38 -25.11
C VAL A 61 0.81 -28.36 -25.74
N ASP A 62 1.69 -29.23 -25.26
CA ASP A 62 3.12 -29.15 -25.56
C ASP A 62 3.69 -30.50 -26.04
N ASN A 63 4.54 -30.49 -27.07
CA ASN A 63 5.39 -31.63 -27.45
C ASN A 63 4.57 -32.92 -27.71
N ASN A 64 3.40 -32.79 -28.34
CA ASN A 64 2.61 -33.95 -28.77
C ASN A 64 2.97 -34.29 -30.23
N GLY A 65 3.61 -35.45 -30.40
CA GLY A 65 4.23 -35.86 -31.67
C GLY A 65 3.21 -35.99 -32.80
N ASP A 66 2.23 -36.86 -32.62
CA ASP A 66 1.26 -37.23 -33.66
C ASP A 66 -0.04 -36.39 -33.63
N LEU A 67 -0.04 -35.19 -33.02
CA LEU A 67 -1.27 -34.41 -32.83
C LEU A 67 -1.76 -33.83 -34.15
N GLU A 68 -2.81 -34.43 -34.71
CA GLU A 68 -3.39 -34.01 -36.01
C GLU A 68 -4.54 -32.99 -35.83
N THR A 69 -5.24 -33.06 -34.68
CA THR A 69 -6.46 -32.26 -34.44
C THR A 69 -6.56 -31.77 -33.00
N ALA A 70 -6.80 -30.47 -32.83
CA ALA A 70 -7.12 -29.83 -31.56
C ALA A 70 -8.39 -28.98 -31.70
N THR A 71 -9.25 -28.98 -30.68
CA THR A 71 -10.48 -28.18 -30.67
C THR A 71 -10.70 -27.58 -29.29
N PHE A 72 -10.93 -26.26 -29.25
CA PHE A 72 -11.12 -25.49 -28.02
C PHE A 72 -12.52 -24.85 -27.93
N THR A 73 -13.42 -25.17 -28.87
CA THR A 73 -14.75 -24.58 -28.93
C THR A 73 -15.51 -24.76 -27.62
N GLY A 74 -15.90 -23.63 -27.02
CA GLY A 74 -16.63 -23.58 -25.76
C GLY A 74 -15.77 -23.73 -24.50
N ALA A 75 -14.44 -23.90 -24.65
CA ALA A 75 -13.52 -23.79 -23.53
C ALA A 75 -13.43 -22.36 -23.01
N LYS A 76 -12.98 -22.22 -21.77
CA LYS A 76 -12.53 -20.94 -21.21
C LYS A 76 -11.20 -21.13 -20.52
N ALA A 77 -10.32 -20.14 -20.62
CA ALA A 77 -9.02 -20.17 -19.96
C ALA A 77 -8.47 -18.76 -19.76
N THR A 78 -7.47 -18.61 -18.89
CA THR A 78 -6.68 -17.37 -18.82
C THR A 78 -5.62 -17.35 -19.92
N ALA A 79 -5.11 -18.53 -20.31
CA ALA A 79 -4.04 -18.68 -21.29
C ALA A 79 -4.23 -19.96 -22.10
N LEU A 80 -3.73 -19.95 -23.33
CA LEU A 80 -3.52 -21.12 -24.17
C LEU A 80 -2.07 -21.12 -24.66
N ASP A 81 -1.30 -22.10 -24.18
CA ASP A 81 0.05 -22.36 -24.65
C ASP A 81 -0.01 -23.59 -25.55
N PHE A 82 0.27 -23.40 -26.84
CA PHE A 82 0.16 -24.43 -27.86
C PHE A 82 1.50 -24.55 -28.60
N ASP A 83 2.38 -25.38 -28.04
CA ASP A 83 3.80 -25.35 -28.40
C ASP A 83 4.36 -26.70 -28.86
N THR A 84 5.33 -26.68 -29.77
CA THR A 84 6.13 -27.86 -30.13
C THR A 84 5.28 -29.08 -30.58
N ASN A 85 4.09 -28.88 -31.13
CA ASN A 85 3.23 -29.99 -31.57
C ASN A 85 3.57 -30.40 -33.01
N GLY A 86 3.69 -31.71 -33.23
CA GLY A 86 4.41 -32.24 -34.40
C GLY A 86 3.61 -32.26 -35.70
N GLU A 87 2.36 -32.73 -35.70
CA GLU A 87 1.62 -33.05 -36.95
C GLU A 87 0.36 -32.19 -37.20
N ILE A 88 0.17 -31.08 -36.46
CA ILE A 88 -1.03 -30.25 -36.60
C ILE A 88 -0.89 -29.22 -37.71
N ALA A 89 -1.63 -29.40 -38.80
CA ALA A 89 -1.58 -28.50 -39.96
C ALA A 89 -2.44 -27.23 -39.82
N THR A 90 -3.50 -27.29 -39.01
CA THR A 90 -4.42 -26.16 -38.82
C THR A 90 -4.86 -26.09 -37.37
N LEU A 91 -4.71 -24.91 -36.78
CA LEU A 91 -5.14 -24.60 -35.44
C LEU A 91 -6.22 -23.52 -35.47
N THR A 92 -7.31 -23.75 -34.75
CA THR A 92 -8.34 -22.75 -34.50
C THR A 92 -8.46 -22.50 -33.01
N VAL A 93 -8.26 -21.24 -32.61
CA VAL A 93 -8.40 -20.74 -31.25
C VAL A 93 -9.71 -19.94 -31.19
N ASP A 94 -10.72 -20.56 -30.58
CA ASP A 94 -12.09 -20.04 -30.46
C ASP A 94 -12.64 -20.17 -29.03
N LEU A 95 -11.75 -20.33 -28.06
CA LEU A 95 -12.09 -20.32 -26.64
C LEU A 95 -12.45 -18.91 -26.17
N ALA A 96 -13.08 -18.80 -25.01
CA ALA A 96 -13.30 -17.50 -24.38
C ALA A 96 -12.25 -17.24 -23.30
N TRP A 97 -11.54 -16.11 -23.39
CA TRP A 97 -10.68 -15.67 -22.30
C TRP A 97 -11.50 -15.38 -21.04
N ARG A 98 -10.87 -15.56 -19.88
CA ARG A 98 -11.48 -15.20 -18.61
C ARG A 98 -10.45 -14.57 -17.69
N ALA A 99 -10.94 -13.73 -16.77
CA ALA A 99 -10.12 -13.26 -15.68
C ALA A 99 -9.70 -14.42 -14.77
N GLY A 100 -8.48 -14.30 -14.23
CA GLY A 100 -7.97 -15.18 -13.20
C GLY A 100 -8.82 -15.17 -11.92
N THR A 101 -8.42 -15.96 -10.93
CA THR A 101 -9.26 -16.20 -9.73
C THR A 101 -9.06 -15.17 -8.61
N ALA A 102 -8.09 -14.26 -8.75
CA ALA A 102 -7.84 -13.20 -7.79
C ALA A 102 -8.93 -12.11 -7.85
N ALA A 103 -9.20 -11.44 -6.72
CA ALA A 103 -10.26 -10.42 -6.64
C ALA A 103 -10.02 -9.19 -7.54
N THR A 104 -8.76 -8.96 -7.93
CA THR A 104 -8.32 -7.87 -8.82
C THR A 104 -7.93 -8.38 -10.19
N ALA A 105 -8.14 -9.66 -10.50
CA ALA A 105 -7.84 -10.19 -11.82
C ALA A 105 -8.79 -9.56 -12.85
N VAL A 106 -8.21 -9.18 -13.98
CA VAL A 106 -8.93 -8.64 -15.12
C VAL A 106 -8.86 -9.65 -16.28
N LEU A 107 -9.63 -9.41 -17.34
CA LEU A 107 -9.68 -10.30 -18.50
C LEU A 107 -8.53 -9.92 -19.44
N ASP A 108 -7.46 -10.71 -19.36
CA ASP A 108 -6.27 -10.59 -20.19
C ASP A 108 -6.05 -11.97 -20.82
N GLY A 109 -6.34 -12.09 -22.12
CA GLY A 109 -6.05 -13.32 -22.87
C GLY A 109 -4.56 -13.47 -23.10
N ASP A 110 -4.07 -14.69 -23.02
CA ASP A 110 -2.67 -15.03 -23.27
C ASP A 110 -2.61 -16.19 -24.26
N LEU A 111 -2.00 -15.95 -25.42
CA LEU A 111 -1.92 -16.93 -26.49
C LEU A 111 -0.48 -17.08 -26.95
N ASP A 112 0.08 -18.26 -26.66
CA ASP A 112 1.36 -18.69 -27.19
C ASP A 112 1.13 -19.81 -28.21
N VAL A 113 1.64 -19.62 -29.42
CA VAL A 113 1.66 -20.61 -30.49
C VAL A 113 3.08 -20.67 -31.03
N THR A 114 3.89 -21.58 -30.49
CA THR A 114 5.32 -21.61 -30.81
C THR A 114 5.85 -22.96 -31.27
N ASP A 115 6.85 -22.97 -32.14
CA ASP A 115 7.60 -24.15 -32.55
C ASP A 115 6.73 -25.33 -33.07
N ASN A 116 5.52 -25.07 -33.59
CA ASN A 116 4.65 -26.11 -34.16
C ASN A 116 5.08 -26.41 -35.59
N ALA A 117 5.99 -27.37 -35.73
CA ALA A 117 6.74 -27.62 -36.96
C ALA A 117 5.90 -27.83 -38.23
N SER A 118 4.67 -28.36 -38.12
CA SER A 118 3.80 -28.61 -39.28
C SER A 118 2.62 -27.63 -39.41
N LEU A 119 2.56 -26.57 -38.59
CA LEU A 119 1.41 -25.66 -38.57
C LEU A 119 1.40 -24.76 -39.80
N GLU A 120 0.45 -24.96 -40.72
CA GLU A 120 0.32 -24.16 -41.94
C GLU A 120 -0.64 -22.96 -41.79
N THR A 121 -1.64 -23.09 -40.93
CA THR A 121 -2.69 -22.06 -40.74
C THR A 121 -3.10 -21.93 -39.28
N LEU A 122 -3.08 -20.69 -38.78
CA LEU A 122 -3.60 -20.30 -37.47
C LEU A 122 -4.83 -19.40 -37.64
N THR A 123 -5.94 -19.77 -37.02
CA THR A 123 -7.14 -18.92 -36.94
C THR A 123 -7.43 -18.61 -35.48
N VAL A 124 -7.60 -17.33 -35.15
CA VAL A 124 -7.90 -16.84 -33.79
C VAL A 124 -9.15 -15.97 -33.86
N SER A 125 -10.11 -16.28 -33.00
CA SER A 125 -11.36 -15.50 -32.85
C SER A 125 -11.63 -15.08 -31.41
N SER A 126 -10.66 -15.33 -30.53
CA SER A 126 -10.70 -15.02 -29.11
C SER A 126 -10.21 -13.59 -28.87
N ASP A 127 -11.13 -12.62 -28.83
CA ASP A 127 -10.85 -11.19 -28.61
C ASP A 127 -10.44 -10.83 -27.17
N GLY A 128 -9.67 -9.76 -26.99
CA GLY A 128 -9.18 -9.30 -25.67
C GLY A 128 -7.85 -9.95 -25.27
N ILE A 129 -6.93 -10.08 -26.23
CA ILE A 129 -5.60 -10.67 -26.02
C ILE A 129 -4.66 -9.60 -25.45
N GLU A 130 -4.03 -9.90 -24.32
CA GLU A 130 -2.97 -9.06 -23.73
C GLU A 130 -1.59 -9.53 -24.19
N ASN A 131 -1.33 -10.84 -24.16
CA ASN A 131 -0.07 -11.41 -24.63
C ASN A 131 -0.32 -12.28 -25.85
N LEU A 132 0.42 -12.03 -26.93
CA LEU A 132 0.34 -12.80 -28.16
C LEU A 132 1.73 -13.16 -28.65
N THR A 133 2.08 -14.44 -28.62
CA THR A 133 3.32 -14.97 -29.19
C THR A 133 3.00 -15.94 -30.32
N VAL A 134 3.41 -15.61 -31.55
CA VAL A 134 3.33 -16.49 -32.72
C VAL A 134 4.70 -16.53 -33.38
N THR A 135 5.53 -17.49 -33.00
CA THR A 135 6.93 -17.57 -33.43
C THR A 135 7.45 -18.99 -33.58
N GLY A 136 8.43 -19.21 -34.44
CA GLY A 136 9.06 -20.53 -34.64
C GLY A 136 8.19 -21.54 -35.40
N ASN A 137 7.04 -21.12 -35.93
CA ASN A 137 6.17 -21.99 -36.72
C ASN A 137 6.62 -21.95 -38.18
N ASP A 138 7.69 -22.69 -38.49
CA ASP A 138 8.41 -22.65 -39.78
C ASP A 138 7.53 -22.90 -41.03
N GLU A 139 6.37 -23.54 -40.90
CA GLU A 139 5.43 -23.79 -42.02
C GLU A 139 4.20 -22.85 -42.03
N LEU A 140 4.11 -21.91 -41.07
CA LEU A 140 2.95 -21.05 -40.89
C LEU A 140 2.92 -19.93 -41.93
N THR A 141 2.14 -20.14 -42.98
CA THR A 141 1.99 -19.19 -44.10
C THR A 141 0.73 -18.35 -44.02
N LYS A 142 -0.21 -18.69 -43.13
CA LYS A 142 -1.51 -18.01 -42.99
C LYS A 142 -1.94 -17.82 -41.55
N VAL A 143 -2.32 -16.60 -41.23
CA VAL A 143 -3.00 -16.21 -40.01
C VAL A 143 -4.37 -15.61 -40.33
N ASP A 144 -5.34 -15.79 -39.44
CA ASP A 144 -6.64 -15.13 -39.53
C ASP A 144 -7.08 -14.74 -38.11
N PHE A 145 -7.07 -13.44 -37.83
CA PHE A 145 -7.47 -12.83 -36.56
C PHE A 145 -8.81 -12.09 -36.69
N THR A 146 -9.64 -12.46 -37.67
CA THR A 146 -10.94 -11.83 -37.87
C THR A 146 -11.79 -11.87 -36.59
N GLY A 147 -12.14 -10.69 -36.09
CA GLY A 147 -12.94 -10.52 -34.87
C GLY A 147 -12.11 -10.40 -33.59
N VAL A 148 -10.78 -10.29 -33.70
CA VAL A 148 -9.88 -9.86 -32.62
C VAL A 148 -9.58 -8.38 -32.82
N ASP A 149 -10.19 -7.54 -32.00
CA ASP A 149 -10.20 -6.09 -32.19
C ASP A 149 -9.59 -5.34 -30.99
N SER A 150 -9.48 -5.99 -29.84
CA SER A 150 -9.10 -5.37 -28.56
C SER A 150 -7.95 -6.09 -27.85
N ILE A 151 -7.15 -5.28 -27.15
CA ILE A 151 -6.17 -5.77 -26.18
C ILE A 151 -6.85 -6.19 -24.87
N GLY A 152 -6.11 -6.86 -24.00
CA GLY A 152 -6.56 -7.19 -22.65
C GLY A 152 -6.90 -5.96 -21.82
N ALA A 153 -7.53 -6.21 -20.68
CA ALA A 153 -8.03 -5.17 -19.78
C ALA A 153 -6.91 -4.47 -18.97
N THR A 154 -5.72 -5.07 -18.86
CA THR A 154 -4.57 -4.43 -18.20
C THR A 154 -4.03 -3.25 -19.03
N GLY A 155 -4.03 -3.33 -20.37
CA GLY A 155 -3.58 -2.23 -21.23
C GLY A 155 -2.06 -2.11 -21.28
N THR A 156 -1.36 -3.24 -21.37
CA THR A 156 0.10 -3.37 -21.42
C THR A 156 0.48 -4.51 -22.37
N ALA A 157 -0.20 -4.59 -23.51
CA ALA A 157 -0.11 -5.73 -24.40
C ALA A 157 1.34 -6.01 -24.85
N ASP A 158 1.70 -7.28 -24.94
CA ASP A 158 3.00 -7.74 -25.46
C ASP A 158 2.77 -8.66 -26.66
N VAL A 159 3.25 -8.26 -27.82
CA VAL A 159 2.91 -8.90 -29.10
C VAL A 159 4.14 -9.25 -29.91
N ASP A 160 4.39 -10.53 -30.09
CA ASP A 160 5.49 -11.08 -30.89
C ASP A 160 4.94 -11.92 -32.05
N ILE A 161 5.17 -11.45 -33.28
CA ILE A 161 4.83 -12.18 -34.51
C ILE A 161 6.02 -12.08 -35.47
N TYR A 162 6.85 -13.11 -35.50
CA TYR A 162 8.05 -13.22 -36.34
C TYR A 162 8.59 -14.65 -36.31
N ASP A 163 9.55 -14.97 -37.19
CA ASP A 163 10.18 -16.31 -37.27
C ASP A 163 9.15 -17.40 -37.61
N ASN A 164 8.26 -17.10 -38.55
CA ASN A 164 7.33 -18.04 -39.16
C ASN A 164 7.62 -18.12 -40.67
N ASP A 165 6.60 -18.35 -41.53
CA ASP A 165 6.71 -18.24 -43.00
C ASP A 165 5.70 -17.25 -43.59
N LEU A 166 5.45 -16.14 -42.88
CA LEU A 166 4.50 -15.11 -43.29
C LEU A 166 5.15 -14.21 -44.36
N THR A 167 4.72 -14.38 -45.60
CA THR A 167 5.28 -13.67 -46.75
C THR A 167 4.37 -12.54 -47.23
N ALA A 168 4.94 -11.34 -47.42
CA ALA A 168 4.33 -10.29 -48.22
C ALA A 168 4.89 -10.29 -49.64
N THR A 169 4.00 -10.42 -50.62
CA THR A 169 4.37 -10.40 -52.05
C THR A 169 4.85 -9.01 -52.50
N LYS A 170 4.33 -7.94 -51.88
CA LYS A 170 4.77 -6.58 -52.19
C LYS A 170 4.50 -5.63 -51.04
N LEU A 171 5.50 -4.83 -50.68
CA LEU A 171 5.34 -3.61 -49.89
C LEU A 171 5.68 -2.40 -50.76
N THR A 172 4.84 -1.37 -50.72
CA THR A 172 5.09 -0.09 -51.41
C THR A 172 4.96 1.04 -50.41
N ASP A 173 6.08 1.68 -50.15
CA ASP A 173 6.23 2.93 -49.41
C ASP A 173 5.99 4.08 -50.39
N SER A 174 4.89 4.81 -50.19
CA SER A 174 4.32 5.72 -51.20
C SER A 174 4.49 7.17 -50.77
N ASP A 175 4.75 8.06 -51.73
CA ASP A 175 4.87 9.51 -51.48
C ASP A 175 3.72 10.06 -50.62
N ASP A 176 4.08 10.60 -49.46
CA ASP A 176 3.21 11.28 -48.49
C ASP A 176 2.64 12.63 -48.99
N GLY A 177 3.04 13.03 -50.21
CA GLY A 177 2.57 14.21 -50.91
C GLY A 177 3.49 15.40 -50.69
N THR A 178 2.96 16.51 -50.16
CA THR A 178 3.75 17.75 -50.09
C THR A 178 4.65 17.84 -48.86
N THR A 179 4.55 16.89 -47.94
CA THR A 179 5.34 16.84 -46.71
C THR A 179 5.72 15.40 -46.47
N ASP A 180 6.98 15.10 -46.72
CA ASP A 180 7.66 13.84 -46.42
C ASP A 180 7.56 13.57 -44.90
N VAL A 181 6.81 12.53 -44.54
CA VAL A 181 6.68 12.01 -43.17
C VAL A 181 7.70 10.90 -43.03
N ALA A 182 8.40 10.84 -41.89
CA ALA A 182 9.35 9.75 -41.68
C ALA A 182 8.63 8.39 -41.62
N ASP A 183 9.24 7.36 -42.20
CA ASP A 183 8.72 5.99 -42.22
C ASP A 183 8.21 5.54 -40.84
N GLY A 184 7.04 4.91 -40.85
CA GLY A 184 6.37 4.35 -39.69
C GLY A 184 5.79 5.38 -38.73
N LYS A 185 5.72 6.67 -39.10
CA LYS A 185 5.07 7.72 -38.29
C LYS A 185 3.65 8.00 -38.75
N THR A 186 2.89 8.69 -37.91
CA THR A 186 1.53 9.12 -38.25
C THR A 186 1.52 9.96 -39.52
N GLY A 187 0.82 9.45 -40.55
CA GLY A 187 0.71 10.10 -41.84
C GLY A 187 1.52 9.44 -42.96
N ASP A 188 2.43 8.52 -42.61
CA ASP A 188 3.20 7.70 -43.55
C ASP A 188 2.27 6.82 -44.40
N LEU A 189 2.37 6.97 -45.72
CA LEU A 189 1.52 6.30 -46.70
C LEU A 189 2.20 5.11 -47.34
N GLY A 190 1.44 4.03 -47.48
CA GLY A 190 1.94 2.86 -48.19
C GLY A 190 0.88 1.78 -48.31
N SER A 191 1.31 0.64 -48.83
CA SER A 191 0.44 -0.51 -49.04
C SER A 191 1.21 -1.82 -48.91
N ILE A 192 0.56 -2.81 -48.33
CA ILE A 192 1.02 -4.19 -48.24
C ILE A 192 0.11 -5.04 -49.14
N THR A 193 0.71 -5.87 -49.99
CA THR A 193 0.02 -6.93 -50.74
C THR A 193 0.49 -8.27 -50.22
N THR A 194 -0.40 -9.01 -49.58
CA THR A 194 -0.11 -10.32 -48.98
C THR A 194 -1.29 -11.28 -49.14
N THR A 195 -1.03 -12.58 -49.04
CA THR A 195 -2.04 -13.63 -48.84
C THR A 195 -1.91 -14.33 -47.50
N SER A 196 -1.01 -13.85 -46.64
CA SER A 196 -0.74 -14.43 -45.32
C SER A 196 -1.83 -14.12 -44.29
N GLY A 197 -2.76 -13.21 -44.60
CA GLY A 197 -3.85 -12.82 -43.69
C GLY A 197 -3.45 -11.87 -42.57
N MET A 198 -2.23 -11.33 -42.61
CA MET A 198 -1.75 -10.29 -41.67
C MET A 198 -2.64 -9.02 -41.68
N ASP A 199 -3.42 -8.79 -42.73
CA ASP A 199 -4.43 -7.72 -42.80
C ASP A 199 -5.53 -7.87 -41.76
N THR A 200 -5.87 -9.10 -41.36
CA THR A 200 -6.89 -9.37 -40.34
C THR A 200 -6.49 -8.88 -38.93
N LEU A 201 -5.20 -8.66 -38.68
CA LEU A 201 -4.67 -8.13 -37.42
C LEU A 201 -4.77 -6.60 -37.31
N LYS A 202 -5.20 -5.89 -38.36
CA LYS A 202 -5.16 -4.42 -38.43
C LYS A 202 -5.84 -3.75 -37.24
N GLU A 203 -7.02 -4.21 -36.85
CA GLU A 203 -7.79 -3.62 -35.74
C GLU A 203 -7.07 -3.85 -34.40
N TYR A 204 -6.68 -5.09 -34.09
CA TYR A 204 -5.90 -5.43 -32.91
C TYR A 204 -4.59 -4.65 -32.79
N LEU A 205 -3.76 -4.64 -33.84
CA LEU A 205 -2.47 -3.94 -33.82
C LEU A 205 -2.63 -2.42 -33.74
N THR A 206 -3.77 -1.87 -34.21
CA THR A 206 -4.10 -0.45 -34.00
C THR A 206 -4.38 -0.17 -32.52
N ALA A 207 -5.06 -1.08 -31.82
CA ALA A 207 -5.27 -0.97 -30.38
C ALA A 207 -3.94 -1.05 -29.60
N VAL A 208 -3.07 -2.01 -29.94
CA VAL A 208 -1.72 -2.15 -29.36
C VAL A 208 -0.89 -0.88 -29.57
N ALA A 209 -0.85 -0.36 -30.80
CA ALA A 209 -0.07 0.84 -31.12
C ALA A 209 -0.60 2.13 -30.47
N ALA A 210 -1.87 2.16 -30.04
CA ALA A 210 -2.47 3.30 -29.37
C ALA A 210 -2.09 3.37 -27.88
N ASP A 211 -1.60 2.27 -27.30
CA ASP A 211 -1.24 2.16 -25.90
C ASP A 211 0.27 2.34 -25.69
N ALA A 212 0.65 3.36 -24.93
CA ALA A 212 2.05 3.71 -24.70
C ALA A 212 2.77 2.75 -23.74
N ASP A 213 2.02 1.95 -22.98
CA ASP A 213 2.56 0.98 -22.04
C ASP A 213 2.67 -0.43 -22.67
N SER A 214 2.21 -0.61 -23.92
CA SER A 214 2.34 -1.85 -24.69
C SER A 214 3.69 -1.97 -25.41
N ALA A 215 4.05 -3.21 -25.77
CA ALA A 215 5.21 -3.56 -26.57
C ALA A 215 4.79 -4.46 -27.74
N ALA A 216 5.52 -4.37 -28.86
CA ALA A 216 5.21 -5.17 -30.03
C ALA A 216 6.41 -5.35 -30.96
N ASN A 217 6.60 -6.55 -31.47
CA ASN A 217 7.57 -6.95 -32.49
C ASN A 217 6.83 -7.73 -33.59
N VAL A 218 6.32 -7.04 -34.60
CA VAL A 218 5.52 -7.65 -35.68
C VAL A 218 6.21 -7.44 -37.02
N TYR A 219 6.55 -8.56 -37.67
CA TYR A 219 7.31 -8.57 -38.92
C TYR A 219 6.72 -9.58 -39.92
N PHE A 220 6.85 -9.29 -41.20
CA PHE A 220 6.85 -10.33 -42.22
C PHE A 220 8.19 -11.06 -42.20
N ASP A 221 8.14 -12.38 -42.39
CA ASP A 221 9.32 -13.24 -42.47
C ASP A 221 10.04 -13.06 -43.82
N THR A 222 9.26 -12.90 -44.88
CA THR A 222 9.76 -12.60 -46.23
C THR A 222 8.97 -11.46 -46.86
N VAL A 223 9.68 -10.50 -47.45
CA VAL A 223 9.11 -9.50 -48.37
C VAL A 223 9.72 -9.72 -49.75
N GLU A 224 8.90 -10.21 -50.69
CA GLU A 224 9.37 -10.55 -52.04
C GLU A 224 9.82 -9.30 -52.82
N SER A 225 9.10 -8.19 -52.69
CA SER A 225 9.40 -6.91 -53.33
C SER A 225 9.04 -5.74 -52.42
N PHE A 226 10.01 -4.90 -52.09
CA PHE A 226 9.84 -3.64 -51.39
C PHE A 226 10.23 -2.49 -52.31
N THR A 227 9.27 -1.61 -52.61
CA THR A 227 9.53 -0.35 -53.32
C THR A 227 9.50 0.80 -52.33
N ASN A 228 10.60 1.54 -52.21
CA ASN A 228 10.67 2.74 -51.37
C ASN A 228 10.07 3.97 -52.07
N GLU A 229 9.90 5.09 -51.35
CA GLU A 229 9.39 6.36 -51.92
C GLU A 229 10.19 6.90 -53.11
N SER A 230 11.46 6.50 -53.25
CA SER A 230 12.32 6.87 -54.38
C SER A 230 12.18 5.94 -55.59
N ASP A 231 11.11 5.14 -55.66
CA ASP A 231 10.86 4.10 -56.67
C ASP A 231 12.01 3.07 -56.79
N THR A 232 12.80 2.90 -55.72
CA THR A 232 13.86 1.91 -55.68
C THR A 232 13.33 0.59 -55.12
N GLU A 233 13.47 -0.46 -55.92
CA GLU A 233 13.05 -1.80 -55.54
C GLU A 233 14.20 -2.57 -54.87
N SER A 234 13.88 -3.25 -53.76
CA SER A 234 14.68 -4.30 -53.16
C SER A 234 13.84 -5.58 -53.11
N THR A 235 14.44 -6.72 -53.43
CA THR A 235 13.74 -8.02 -53.45
C THR A 235 14.27 -8.95 -52.38
N ASP A 236 13.46 -9.94 -52.03
CA ASP A 236 13.85 -11.06 -51.18
C ASP A 236 14.41 -10.61 -49.82
N ILE A 237 13.73 -9.66 -49.18
CA ILE A 237 14.11 -9.17 -47.85
C ILE A 237 13.62 -10.19 -46.83
N LEU A 238 14.55 -10.69 -46.03
CA LEU A 238 14.28 -11.66 -44.97
C LEU A 238 14.24 -10.97 -43.60
N TYR A 239 13.40 -11.49 -42.73
CA TYR A 239 13.46 -11.21 -41.31
C TYR A 239 14.86 -11.51 -40.75
N SER A 240 15.32 -10.69 -39.81
CA SER A 240 16.70 -10.74 -39.31
C SER A 240 16.88 -10.35 -37.85
N SER A 241 15.90 -9.68 -37.23
CA SER A 241 15.92 -9.30 -35.82
C SER A 241 14.54 -8.89 -35.34
N SER A 242 14.17 -9.31 -34.14
CA SER A 242 12.94 -8.87 -33.45
C SER A 242 13.07 -7.45 -32.88
N THR A 243 14.29 -6.92 -32.79
CA THR A 243 14.58 -5.66 -32.09
C THR A 243 14.95 -4.50 -33.01
N ALA A 244 14.99 -4.73 -34.32
CA ALA A 244 15.46 -3.74 -35.29
C ALA A 244 14.50 -3.63 -36.47
N GLN A 245 14.25 -2.38 -36.87
CA GLN A 245 13.41 -2.07 -38.02
C GLN A 245 14.06 -2.53 -39.33
N ASN A 246 13.25 -3.07 -40.22
CA ASN A 246 13.59 -3.36 -41.60
C ASN A 246 12.37 -3.15 -42.51
N ALA A 247 12.49 -3.45 -43.81
CA ALA A 247 11.39 -3.27 -44.74
C ALA A 247 10.16 -4.17 -44.45
N GLY A 248 10.34 -5.31 -43.78
CA GLY A 248 9.27 -6.21 -43.36
C GLY A 248 8.62 -5.85 -42.01
N THR A 249 9.08 -4.82 -41.31
CA THR A 249 8.47 -4.38 -40.04
C THR A 249 7.05 -3.86 -40.29
N VAL A 250 6.09 -4.40 -39.55
CA VAL A 250 4.69 -3.93 -39.51
C VAL A 250 4.47 -3.05 -38.28
N LEU A 251 4.93 -3.50 -37.11
CA LEU A 251 4.86 -2.74 -35.87
C LEU A 251 6.09 -3.04 -35.02
N LEU A 252 6.79 -2.00 -34.57
CA LEU A 252 7.82 -2.09 -33.54
C LEU A 252 7.51 -1.04 -32.47
N LEU A 253 7.16 -1.50 -31.28
CA LEU A 253 6.78 -0.67 -30.14
C LEU A 253 7.62 -1.06 -28.92
N VAL A 254 8.25 -0.07 -28.30
CA VAL A 254 8.94 -0.22 -27.01
C VAL A 254 8.16 0.56 -25.95
N ALA A 255 7.64 -0.16 -24.96
CA ALA A 255 6.84 0.40 -23.87
C ALA A 255 7.54 1.56 -23.16
N LYS A 256 6.75 2.55 -22.75
CA LYS A 256 7.20 3.64 -21.89
C LYS A 256 7.59 3.09 -20.51
N VAL A 257 8.82 3.37 -20.06
CA VAL A 257 9.27 2.98 -18.71
C VAL A 257 9.31 4.20 -17.81
N VAL A 258 8.45 4.23 -16.79
CA VAL A 258 8.42 5.28 -15.77
C VAL A 258 9.44 4.94 -14.66
N GLY A 259 10.55 5.68 -14.62
CA GLY A 259 11.57 5.53 -13.57
C GLY A 259 11.24 6.29 -12.28
N THR A 260 10.52 7.41 -12.39
CA THR A 260 10.00 8.16 -11.24
C THR A 260 8.63 8.71 -11.61
N ALA A 261 7.60 8.27 -10.89
CA ALA A 261 6.25 8.76 -11.09
C ALA A 261 6.13 10.23 -10.65
N SER A 262 5.24 10.97 -11.30
CA SER A 262 4.93 12.32 -10.84
C SER A 262 4.19 12.29 -9.50
N ALA A 263 4.47 13.27 -8.66
CA ALA A 263 3.77 13.48 -7.40
C ALA A 263 3.45 14.96 -7.19
N ASP A 264 2.23 15.25 -6.74
CA ASP A 264 1.79 16.60 -6.39
C ASP A 264 2.55 17.13 -5.16
N GLY A 265 2.76 18.45 -5.13
CA GLY A 265 3.35 19.13 -3.99
C GLY A 265 2.55 18.98 -2.69
N VAL A 266 3.25 18.99 -1.56
CA VAL A 266 2.63 18.88 -0.24
C VAL A 266 2.44 20.26 0.39
N LYS A 267 1.32 20.45 1.07
CA LYS A 267 0.96 21.68 1.79
C LYS A 267 1.75 21.80 3.09
N HIS A 268 2.35 22.96 3.35
CA HIS A 268 2.93 23.27 4.65
C HIS A 268 1.87 23.35 5.74
N LYS A 269 2.10 22.69 6.87
CA LYS A 269 1.35 22.85 8.11
C LYS A 269 2.29 23.13 9.27
N VAL A 270 2.05 24.20 10.02
CA VAL A 270 2.70 24.44 11.31
C VAL A 270 1.74 24.12 12.45
N ALA A 271 2.29 23.62 13.55
CA ALA A 271 1.53 23.35 14.76
C ALA A 271 2.13 24.08 15.98
N TYR A 272 1.27 24.50 16.89
CA TYR A 272 1.63 25.19 18.12
C TYR A 272 0.99 24.48 19.31
N GLY A 273 1.80 23.96 20.22
CA GLY A 273 1.35 23.33 21.45
C GLY A 273 1.21 24.34 22.58
N ILE A 274 0.08 24.30 23.29
CA ILE A 274 -0.23 25.16 24.44
C ILE A 274 -0.65 24.26 25.60
N LYS A 275 0.14 24.21 26.68
CA LYS A 275 -0.20 23.43 27.88
C LYS A 275 -1.41 24.04 28.59
N THR A 276 -2.18 23.23 29.31
CA THR A 276 -3.34 23.69 30.12
C THR A 276 -2.92 24.81 31.09
N ALA A 277 -1.71 24.73 31.68
CA ALA A 277 -1.16 25.77 32.57
C ALA A 277 -0.85 27.11 31.87
N GLY A 278 -0.78 27.14 30.53
CA GLY A 278 -0.62 28.36 29.73
C GLY A 278 -1.94 28.98 29.29
N LEU A 279 -3.06 28.25 29.40
CA LEU A 279 -4.39 28.79 29.12
C LEU A 279 -4.73 29.93 30.08
N GLY A 280 -5.56 30.88 29.64
CA GLY A 280 -5.67 32.19 30.30
C GLY A 280 -4.64 33.23 29.82
N GLY A 281 -3.61 32.80 29.08
CA GLY A 281 -2.63 33.68 28.45
C GLY A 281 -3.10 34.26 27.11
N LYS A 282 -2.32 35.19 26.55
CA LYS A 282 -2.57 35.80 25.23
C LYS A 282 -1.91 35.00 24.12
N PHE A 283 -2.62 34.77 23.02
CA PHE A 283 -2.13 34.10 21.82
C PHE A 283 -2.58 34.82 20.54
N GLY A 284 -1.71 34.92 19.54
CA GLY A 284 -2.00 35.54 18.25
C GLY A 284 -1.21 34.91 17.11
N ILE A 285 -1.81 34.88 15.92
CA ILE A 285 -1.22 34.42 14.66
C ILE A 285 -1.41 35.51 13.61
N PHE A 286 -0.40 35.72 12.76
CA PHE A 286 -0.40 36.72 11.70
C PHE A 286 -0.08 36.07 10.35
N ALA A 287 -0.84 36.45 9.32
CA ALA A 287 -0.60 36.10 7.93
C ALA A 287 0.63 36.86 7.39
N ASP A 288 1.55 36.17 6.70
CA ASP A 288 2.65 36.76 5.91
C ASP A 288 3.38 37.96 6.56
N ASP A 289 3.59 37.91 7.88
CA ASP A 289 4.12 39.03 8.65
C ASP A 289 5.24 38.57 9.57
N ALA A 290 6.40 38.29 8.98
CA ALA A 290 7.57 37.79 9.71
C ALA A 290 8.05 38.73 10.84
N THR A 291 7.70 40.03 10.82
CA THR A 291 8.32 41.02 11.74
C THR A 291 7.43 42.18 12.22
N ASN A 292 6.35 42.55 11.52
CA ASN A 292 5.54 43.74 11.80
C ASN A 292 4.47 43.48 12.89
N ARG A 293 4.01 42.23 13.05
CA ARG A 293 2.97 41.77 13.99
C ARG A 293 1.81 42.76 14.13
N ASP A 294 1.44 43.38 13.02
CA ASP A 294 0.46 44.45 13.04
C ASP A 294 -0.97 43.90 13.04
N LYS A 295 -1.95 44.75 13.37
CA LYS A 295 -3.34 44.30 13.40
C LYS A 295 -3.87 43.96 12.00
N THR A 296 -3.30 44.50 10.92
CA THR A 296 -3.87 44.36 9.58
C THR A 296 -3.78 42.92 9.06
N HIS A 297 -2.77 42.16 9.48
CA HIS A 297 -2.56 40.76 9.10
C HIS A 297 -2.87 39.75 10.21
N ALA A 298 -3.36 40.21 11.36
CA ALA A 298 -3.73 39.30 12.45
C ALA A 298 -4.90 38.39 12.02
N LEU A 299 -4.81 37.09 12.30
CA LEU A 299 -5.86 36.12 11.96
C LEU A 299 -7.03 36.12 12.96
N PHE A 300 -6.81 36.63 14.17
CA PHE A 300 -7.84 36.71 15.20
C PHE A 300 -8.51 38.08 15.25
N LEU A 301 -9.79 38.04 15.64
CA LEU A 301 -10.62 39.22 15.83
C LEU A 301 -10.94 39.42 17.32
N ASP A 302 -11.18 40.66 17.72
CA ASP A 302 -11.70 41.01 19.04
C ASP A 302 -13.24 40.88 19.09
N SER A 303 -13.83 41.20 20.26
CA SER A 303 -15.27 41.13 20.47
C SER A 303 -16.10 42.08 19.59
N SER A 304 -15.47 43.08 18.97
CA SER A 304 -16.11 44.01 18.04
C SER A 304 -16.02 43.51 16.58
N GLY A 305 -15.30 42.41 16.34
CA GLY A 305 -15.01 41.89 15.00
C GLY A 305 -13.81 42.55 14.34
N ASP A 306 -13.05 43.38 15.07
CA ASP A 306 -11.87 44.06 14.55
C ASP A 306 -10.61 43.20 14.71
N PRO A 307 -9.65 43.24 13.76
CA PRO A 307 -8.41 42.50 13.90
C PRO A 307 -7.63 42.86 15.16
N THR A 308 -7.19 41.84 15.90
CA THR A 308 -6.44 41.99 17.15
C THR A 308 -5.14 41.22 17.11
N THR A 309 -4.08 41.78 17.68
CA THR A 309 -2.76 41.14 17.73
C THR A 309 -2.74 39.88 18.59
N SER A 310 -3.70 39.72 19.49
CA SER A 310 -3.89 38.50 20.29
C SER A 310 -5.29 38.44 20.90
N ILE A 311 -5.73 37.23 21.20
CA ILE A 311 -6.88 36.94 22.05
C ILE A 311 -6.39 36.38 23.39
N THR A 312 -7.15 36.60 24.46
CA THR A 312 -6.89 35.92 25.74
C THR A 312 -7.66 34.62 25.72
N LEU A 313 -6.96 33.50 25.80
CA LEU A 313 -7.60 32.18 25.74
C LEU A 313 -8.33 31.87 27.05
N ASN A 314 -9.45 31.19 26.95
CA ASN A 314 -10.13 30.63 28.10
C ASN A 314 -9.22 29.63 28.84
N ALA A 315 -9.37 29.52 30.16
CA ALA A 315 -8.67 28.52 30.96
C ALA A 315 -9.14 27.08 30.67
N LEU A 316 -10.34 26.92 30.09
CA LEU A 316 -10.90 25.62 29.68
C LEU A 316 -10.58 25.34 28.21
N GLU A 317 -10.01 24.17 27.92
CA GLU A 317 -9.56 23.79 26.58
C GLU A 317 -10.63 23.88 25.50
N GLY A 318 -11.82 23.34 25.75
CA GLY A 318 -12.90 23.37 24.75
C GLY A 318 -13.37 24.79 24.40
N LEU A 319 -13.34 25.70 25.38
CA LEU A 319 -13.67 27.10 25.16
C LEU A 319 -12.52 27.83 24.45
N ALA A 320 -11.26 27.55 24.81
CA ALA A 320 -10.10 28.11 24.13
C ALA A 320 -10.04 27.67 22.66
N ILE A 321 -10.35 26.40 22.37
CA ILE A 321 -10.50 25.89 21.00
C ILE A 321 -11.59 26.66 20.27
N SER A 322 -12.76 26.83 20.88
CA SER A 322 -13.89 27.56 20.28
C SER A 322 -13.57 29.04 20.01
N GLU A 323 -12.77 29.67 20.86
CA GLU A 323 -12.29 31.05 20.65
C GLU A 323 -11.33 31.12 19.46
N ILE A 324 -10.43 30.15 19.31
CA ILE A 324 -9.50 30.06 18.17
C ILE A 324 -10.26 29.78 16.87
N THR A 325 -11.15 28.79 16.88
CA THR A 325 -11.90 28.31 15.71
C THR A 325 -13.25 29.00 15.50
N SER A 326 -13.42 30.21 16.06
CA SER A 326 -14.62 31.00 15.80
C SER A 326 -14.80 31.23 14.30
N ALA A 327 -16.06 31.24 13.82
CA ALA A 327 -16.36 31.36 12.39
C ALA A 327 -15.70 32.59 11.74
N ALA A 328 -15.55 33.67 12.50
CA ALA A 328 -14.94 34.91 12.03
C ALA A 328 -13.41 34.76 11.86
N ASN A 329 -12.72 34.08 12.79
CA ASN A 329 -11.30 33.76 12.66
C ASN A 329 -11.03 32.80 11.50
N LEU A 330 -11.88 31.77 11.34
CA LEU A 330 -11.77 30.81 10.24
C LEU A 330 -11.94 31.50 8.89
N THR A 331 -12.98 32.33 8.74
CA THR A 331 -13.22 33.12 7.51
C THR A 331 -12.02 34.01 7.19
N ARG A 332 -11.43 34.63 8.22
CA ARG A 332 -10.26 35.50 8.05
C ARG A 332 -9.01 34.72 7.66
N ALA A 333 -8.75 33.56 8.28
CA ALA A 333 -7.66 32.67 7.89
C ALA A 333 -7.78 32.26 6.41
N THR A 334 -8.99 31.86 5.98
CA THR A 334 -9.25 31.50 4.58
C THR A 334 -9.04 32.67 3.62
N ALA A 335 -9.36 33.91 4.02
CA ALA A 335 -9.12 35.10 3.21
C ALA A 335 -7.63 35.37 2.93
N TYR A 336 -6.73 34.81 3.74
CA TYR A 336 -5.28 34.85 3.55
C TYR A 336 -4.71 33.49 3.09
N ASP A 337 -5.54 32.62 2.50
CA ASP A 337 -5.15 31.29 2.01
C ASP A 337 -4.63 30.32 3.09
N TYR A 338 -5.11 30.45 4.33
CA TYR A 338 -4.84 29.49 5.40
C TYR A 338 -6.05 28.63 5.76
N THR A 339 -5.76 27.43 6.25
CA THR A 339 -6.67 26.62 7.06
C THR A 339 -6.20 26.65 8.51
N LEU A 340 -7.03 27.22 9.39
CA LEU A 340 -6.80 27.29 10.83
C LEU A 340 -7.62 26.22 11.55
N ASN A 341 -7.01 25.51 12.48
CA ASN A 341 -7.72 24.57 13.35
C ASN A 341 -7.09 24.49 14.74
N ALA A 342 -7.82 23.95 15.71
CA ALA A 342 -7.31 23.69 17.04
C ALA A 342 -7.98 22.46 17.64
N TYR A 343 -7.21 21.70 18.42
CA TYR A 343 -7.75 20.50 19.05
C TYR A 343 -7.02 20.15 20.35
N THR A 344 -7.66 19.35 21.20
CA THR A 344 -7.10 18.85 22.47
C THR A 344 -6.00 17.80 22.23
N GLY A 345 -5.34 17.41 23.32
CA GLY A 345 -4.37 16.30 23.33
C GLY A 345 -2.90 16.71 23.33
N TYR A 346 -2.58 17.99 23.55
CA TYR A 346 -1.17 18.39 23.73
C TYR A 346 -0.62 17.92 25.07
N ASN A 347 0.67 17.59 25.13
CA ASN A 347 1.40 17.16 26.33
C ASN A 347 0.61 16.12 27.17
N PRO A 348 0.19 15.00 26.57
CA PRO A 348 -0.70 14.05 27.22
C PRO A 348 0.00 13.31 28.35
N SER A 349 -0.79 12.86 29.33
CA SER A 349 -0.32 12.13 30.50
C SER A 349 -1.32 11.06 30.94
N GLY A 350 -0.86 10.08 31.71
CA GLY A 350 -1.69 9.03 32.27
C GLY A 350 -1.26 8.71 33.70
N LYS A 351 -2.10 7.97 34.43
CA LYS A 351 -1.77 7.54 35.78
C LYS A 351 -2.30 6.15 36.06
N ILE A 352 -1.49 5.34 36.72
CA ILE A 352 -1.89 4.04 37.26
C ILE A 352 -1.61 4.06 38.76
N THR A 353 -2.60 3.77 39.58
CA THR A 353 -2.42 3.65 41.03
C THR A 353 -2.57 2.19 41.44
N ILE A 354 -1.50 1.61 41.98
CA ILE A 354 -1.51 0.24 42.50
C ILE A 354 -2.15 0.24 43.88
N LEU A 355 -3.16 -0.62 44.07
CA LEU A 355 -3.91 -0.66 45.31
C LEU A 355 -3.19 -1.49 46.37
N ALA A 356 -3.11 -0.94 47.58
CA ALA A 356 -2.55 -1.59 48.77
C ALA A 356 -3.41 -2.79 49.26
N ALA A 357 -4.69 -2.83 48.85
CA ALA A 357 -5.62 -3.94 49.03
C ALA A 357 -6.55 -3.97 47.82
N ALA A 358 -6.80 -5.14 47.23
CA ALA A 358 -7.65 -5.24 46.03
C ALA A 358 -9.13 -5.10 46.40
N ASP A 359 -9.60 -3.86 46.53
CA ASP A 359 -11.01 -3.54 46.63
C ASP A 359 -11.65 -3.54 45.24
N SER A 360 -12.53 -4.52 44.97
CA SER A 360 -13.21 -4.66 43.68
C SER A 360 -14.26 -3.58 43.42
N SER A 361 -14.55 -2.69 44.38
CA SER A 361 -15.46 -1.56 44.20
C SER A 361 -14.78 -0.29 43.67
N THR A 362 -13.44 -0.24 43.70
CA THR A 362 -12.64 0.92 43.25
C THR A 362 -11.55 0.56 42.25
N ALA A 363 -11.37 -0.73 41.92
CA ALA A 363 -10.31 -1.21 41.02
C ALA A 363 -10.83 -1.45 39.60
N ASP A 364 -10.17 -0.87 38.61
CA ASP A 364 -10.43 -1.12 37.18
C ASP A 364 -9.83 -2.46 36.73
N TYR A 365 -8.76 -2.90 37.38
CA TYR A 365 -8.17 -4.22 37.22
C TYR A 365 -8.02 -4.89 38.58
N SER A 366 -8.46 -6.14 38.71
CA SER A 366 -8.22 -6.93 39.92
C SER A 366 -7.99 -8.41 39.64
N VAL A 367 -7.15 -9.02 40.48
CA VAL A 367 -6.89 -10.46 40.53
C VAL A 367 -7.25 -10.93 41.93
N ASN A 368 -8.15 -11.92 42.02
CA ASN A 368 -8.70 -12.45 43.28
C ASN A 368 -9.16 -11.32 44.24
N GLY A 369 -9.99 -10.40 43.71
CA GLY A 369 -10.55 -9.26 44.45
C GLY A 369 -11.28 -9.66 45.75
N LEU A 370 -11.59 -8.67 46.60
CA LEU A 370 -12.23 -8.81 47.92
C LEU A 370 -13.06 -10.10 48.09
N ASN A 371 -12.50 -11.11 48.76
CA ASN A 371 -13.29 -12.20 49.31
C ASN A 371 -13.83 -11.75 50.68
N ALA A 372 -15.10 -11.36 50.72
CA ALA A 372 -15.80 -10.92 51.94
C ALA A 372 -15.89 -11.98 53.06
N TRP A 373 -15.41 -13.21 52.84
CA TRP A 373 -15.58 -14.34 53.76
C TRP A 373 -14.65 -14.34 54.98
N TYR A 374 -13.60 -13.51 55.00
CA TYR A 374 -12.65 -13.45 56.12
C TYR A 374 -12.49 -11.99 56.55
N GLY A 375 -12.99 -11.63 57.72
CA GLY A 375 -13.07 -10.25 58.25
C GLY A 375 -11.73 -9.55 58.56
N ASN A 376 -10.76 -9.63 57.66
CA ASN A 376 -9.53 -8.88 57.66
C ASN A 376 -9.39 -8.25 56.26
N ALA A 377 -9.16 -6.95 56.17
CA ALA A 377 -8.98 -6.29 54.87
C ALA A 377 -7.78 -6.94 54.15
N ASN A 378 -8.06 -7.74 53.12
CA ASN A 378 -7.04 -8.55 52.44
C ASN A 378 -6.04 -7.61 51.76
N LYS A 379 -4.86 -7.48 52.37
CA LYS A 379 -3.71 -6.75 51.83
C LYS A 379 -3.32 -7.35 50.48
N ALA A 380 -2.81 -6.52 49.57
CA ALA A 380 -2.27 -7.00 48.31
C ALA A 380 -1.11 -8.00 48.56
N THR A 381 -1.12 -9.12 47.84
CA THR A 381 -0.17 -10.22 47.98
C THR A 381 0.24 -10.76 46.62
N ALA A 382 1.51 -11.10 46.45
CA ALA A 382 1.97 -11.85 45.30
C ALA A 382 3.24 -12.65 45.66
N SER A 383 3.46 -13.76 44.95
CA SER A 383 4.70 -14.52 45.02
C SER A 383 5.85 -13.75 44.38
N SER A 384 7.08 -13.98 44.84
CA SER A 384 8.28 -13.43 44.18
C SER A 384 8.44 -13.89 42.73
N ALA A 385 7.80 -15.00 42.35
CA ALA A 385 7.80 -15.56 41.01
C ALA A 385 6.64 -15.07 40.12
N ASP A 386 5.63 -14.40 40.67
CA ASP A 386 4.50 -13.91 39.87
C ASP A 386 4.97 -12.83 38.90
N VAL A 387 4.39 -12.84 37.70
CA VAL A 387 4.78 -11.97 36.59
C VAL A 387 3.87 -10.75 36.56
N LEU A 388 4.49 -9.59 36.62
CA LEU A 388 3.85 -8.29 36.45
C LEU A 388 4.05 -7.84 35.00
N LYS A 389 3.01 -7.27 34.39
CA LYS A 389 3.06 -6.70 33.05
C LYS A 389 2.53 -5.27 33.06
N LEU A 390 3.25 -4.36 32.40
CA LEU A 390 2.79 -3.02 32.07
C LEU A 390 2.72 -2.92 30.55
N THR A 391 1.59 -2.44 30.03
CA THR A 391 1.38 -2.18 28.61
C THR A 391 0.97 -0.72 28.42
N ILE A 392 1.65 0.00 27.53
CA ILE A 392 1.29 1.37 27.13
C ILE A 392 1.38 1.42 25.61
N ASN A 393 0.31 1.87 24.94
CA ASN A 393 0.23 1.99 23.49
C ASN A 393 0.61 0.71 22.70
N GLY A 394 0.32 -0.46 23.27
CA GLY A 394 0.64 -1.76 22.67
C GLY A 394 2.04 -2.30 23.02
N GLN A 395 3.01 -1.45 23.37
CA GLN A 395 4.31 -1.88 23.88
C GLN A 395 4.16 -2.44 25.30
N SER A 396 4.93 -3.48 25.62
CA SER A 396 4.76 -4.21 26.88
C SER A 396 6.08 -4.57 27.53
N VAL A 397 6.18 -4.38 28.84
CA VAL A 397 7.28 -4.91 29.65
C VAL A 397 6.75 -5.90 30.67
N THR A 398 7.58 -6.88 31.01
CA THR A 398 7.28 -7.83 32.08
C THR A 398 8.41 -7.86 33.09
N THR A 399 8.05 -7.97 34.36
CA THR A 399 8.99 -8.17 35.45
C THR A 399 8.40 -9.14 36.47
N THR A 400 9.14 -9.43 37.52
CA THR A 400 8.61 -10.20 38.65
C THR A 400 8.51 -9.30 39.87
N VAL A 401 7.68 -9.68 40.83
CA VAL A 401 7.63 -9.00 42.14
C VAL A 401 9.02 -9.01 42.80
N GLY A 402 9.77 -10.10 42.57
CA GLY A 402 11.14 -10.28 43.02
C GLY A 402 11.25 -10.53 44.53
N ALA A 403 12.42 -10.99 44.96
CA ALA A 403 12.80 -10.99 46.37
C ALA A 403 13.24 -9.57 46.78
N THR A 404 12.64 -8.97 47.81
CA THR A 404 13.03 -7.63 48.27
C THR A 404 14.36 -7.67 49.01
N ASN A 405 15.32 -6.82 48.60
CA ASN A 405 16.46 -6.44 49.45
C ASN A 405 16.51 -4.92 49.71
N TRP A 406 15.34 -4.29 49.85
CA TRP A 406 15.24 -2.83 50.09
C TRP A 406 15.83 -2.39 51.46
N LEU A 407 16.30 -3.32 52.29
CA LEU A 407 16.94 -3.03 53.59
C LEU A 407 18.25 -3.82 53.84
N GLY A 408 18.96 -4.28 52.80
CA GLY A 408 20.29 -4.88 52.98
C GLY A 408 20.32 -6.16 53.84
N THR A 409 19.26 -6.95 53.83
CA THR A 409 19.17 -8.26 54.48
C THR A 409 18.50 -9.26 53.53
N GLY A 410 19.30 -10.15 52.95
CA GLY A 410 18.94 -11.05 51.85
C GLY A 410 17.83 -12.07 52.17
N ALA A 411 16.57 -11.64 52.11
CA ALA A 411 15.38 -12.49 52.18
C ALA A 411 14.84 -12.79 50.77
N THR A 412 14.44 -14.05 50.53
CA THR A 412 14.06 -14.60 49.21
C THR A 412 12.55 -14.74 48.98
N VAL A 413 11.70 -14.20 49.86
CA VAL A 413 10.23 -14.25 49.76
C VAL A 413 9.62 -12.93 50.25
N PHE A 414 8.70 -12.34 49.49
CA PHE A 414 7.84 -11.25 49.99
C PHE A 414 6.81 -11.82 50.97
N ASN A 415 7.18 -11.91 52.25
CA ASN A 415 6.24 -12.31 53.30
C ASN A 415 5.56 -11.06 53.87
N SER A 416 4.33 -10.80 53.42
CA SER A 416 3.47 -9.65 53.76
C SER A 416 3.02 -9.57 55.22
N THR A 417 3.54 -10.43 56.10
CA THR A 417 3.15 -10.41 57.52
C THR A 417 3.81 -9.28 58.32
N ALA A 418 4.88 -8.65 57.82
CA ALA A 418 5.64 -7.64 58.57
C ALA A 418 5.63 -6.20 58.01
N ASN A 419 5.22 -5.99 56.75
CA ASN A 419 5.26 -4.67 56.09
C ASN A 419 3.86 -4.07 55.90
N SER A 420 3.78 -2.74 55.93
CA SER A 420 2.51 -2.03 55.79
C SER A 420 1.98 -2.21 54.36
N ALA A 421 0.66 -2.19 54.16
CA ALA A 421 0.05 -2.45 52.85
C ALA A 421 0.53 -1.49 51.74
N ASN A 422 1.02 -0.30 52.12
CA ASN A 422 1.62 0.69 51.23
C ASN A 422 2.96 0.22 50.62
N ASP A 423 3.68 -0.71 51.26
CA ASP A 423 5.01 -1.13 50.79
C ASP A 423 4.94 -2.00 49.53
N PHE A 424 3.90 -2.85 49.40
CA PHE A 424 3.70 -3.68 48.21
C PHE A 424 3.41 -2.85 46.96
N ALA A 425 2.47 -1.90 47.07
CA ALA A 425 2.08 -1.03 45.95
C ALA A 425 3.28 -0.22 45.41
N LYS A 426 4.09 0.35 46.31
CA LYS A 426 5.34 1.06 45.95
C LYS A 426 6.34 0.17 45.21
N ILE A 427 6.55 -1.05 45.71
CA ILE A 427 7.49 -1.98 45.08
C ILE A 427 7.02 -2.36 43.68
N VAL A 428 5.75 -2.72 43.51
CA VAL A 428 5.21 -3.08 42.19
C VAL A 428 5.30 -1.91 41.22
N ALA A 429 4.88 -0.71 41.64
CA ALA A 429 4.99 0.49 40.82
C ALA A 429 6.44 0.75 40.39
N ASN A 430 7.38 0.69 41.33
CA ASN A 430 8.81 0.86 41.05
C ASN A 430 9.36 -0.20 40.09
N ARG A 431 9.02 -1.48 40.28
CA ARG A 431 9.49 -2.57 39.42
C ARG A 431 8.97 -2.45 37.98
N LEU A 432 7.69 -2.14 37.83
CA LEU A 432 7.08 -1.93 36.51
C LEU A 432 7.66 -0.69 35.84
N ALA A 433 7.85 0.39 36.59
CA ALA A 433 8.44 1.61 36.06
C ALA A 433 9.89 1.42 35.64
N THR A 434 10.73 0.80 36.47
CA THR A 434 12.12 0.49 36.09
C THR A 434 12.19 -0.43 34.88
N ALA A 435 11.34 -1.46 34.81
CA ALA A 435 11.30 -2.33 33.64
C ALA A 435 10.90 -1.58 32.36
N TRP A 436 10.00 -0.60 32.47
CA TRP A 436 9.65 0.28 31.36
C TRP A 436 10.81 1.21 30.99
N ASP A 437 11.42 1.88 31.96
CA ASP A 437 12.50 2.83 31.69
C ASP A 437 13.72 2.15 31.08
N ASP A 438 14.09 0.95 31.54
CA ASP A 438 15.20 0.15 31.00
C ASP A 438 14.95 -0.28 29.53
N ALA A 439 13.69 -0.57 29.18
CA ALA A 439 13.32 -1.03 27.85
C ALA A 439 13.02 0.15 26.92
N TYR A 440 12.09 1.01 27.30
CA TYR A 440 11.41 1.98 26.45
C TYR A 440 11.59 3.43 26.90
N GLY A 441 12.06 3.70 28.12
CA GLY A 441 12.25 5.07 28.61
C GLY A 441 13.40 5.82 27.95
N THR A 442 13.59 7.08 28.33
CA THR A 442 14.70 7.93 27.89
C THR A 442 16.04 7.28 28.23
N GLY A 443 16.72 6.73 27.21
CA GLY A 443 17.99 6.00 27.37
C GLY A 443 17.86 4.47 27.50
N GLY A 444 16.65 3.93 27.38
CA GLY A 444 16.38 2.49 27.34
C GLY A 444 16.86 1.81 26.06
N THR A 445 16.87 0.47 26.07
CA THR A 445 17.42 -0.36 24.97
C THR A 445 16.64 -0.21 23.65
N SER A 446 15.32 -0.06 23.75
CA SER A 446 14.35 0.14 22.67
C SER A 446 13.67 1.51 22.84
N ALA A 447 14.42 2.55 23.23
CA ALA A 447 13.86 3.88 23.49
C ALA A 447 13.04 4.42 22.30
N THR A 448 13.44 4.12 21.06
CA THR A 448 12.74 4.58 19.85
C THR A 448 11.45 3.82 19.53
N GLU A 449 11.03 2.85 20.34
CA GLU A 449 9.78 2.10 20.15
C GLU A 449 8.61 2.65 20.98
N SER A 450 8.83 3.70 21.78
CA SER A 450 7.81 4.30 22.65
C SER A 450 7.88 5.82 22.72
N LEU A 451 6.70 6.47 22.75
CA LEU A 451 6.54 7.91 23.01
C LEU A 451 6.60 8.28 24.51
N PHE A 452 6.56 7.29 25.40
CA PHE A 452 6.29 7.50 26.82
C PHE A 452 7.47 7.14 27.71
N ASP A 453 7.72 8.01 28.68
CA ASP A 453 8.43 7.72 29.92
C ASP A 453 7.44 7.41 31.03
N VAL A 454 7.93 6.75 32.07
CA VAL A 454 7.17 6.57 33.30
C VAL A 454 7.89 7.14 34.51
N THR A 455 7.11 7.53 35.50
CA THR A 455 7.59 8.09 36.77
C THR A 455 6.91 7.36 37.91
N THR A 456 7.55 7.32 39.08
CA THR A 456 6.93 6.77 40.28
C THR A 456 6.88 7.78 41.40
N THR A 457 5.80 7.76 42.16
CA THR A 457 5.65 8.55 43.38
C THR A 457 5.79 7.67 44.62
N THR A 458 5.84 8.30 45.80
CA THR A 458 5.97 7.58 47.07
C THR A 458 4.76 6.75 47.46
N ASP A 459 3.65 6.77 46.71
CA ASP A 459 2.37 6.17 47.08
C ASP A 459 1.94 4.99 46.18
N GLY A 460 2.87 4.40 45.41
CA GLY A 460 2.56 3.25 44.55
C GLY A 460 1.86 3.62 43.25
N GLU A 461 2.12 4.82 42.75
CA GLU A 461 1.62 5.30 41.46
C GLU A 461 2.69 5.20 40.38
N ILE A 462 2.25 4.92 39.16
CA ILE A 462 3.02 5.03 37.92
C ILE A 462 2.41 6.19 37.13
N GLY A 463 3.14 7.29 37.00
CA GLY A 463 2.78 8.41 36.12
C GLY A 463 3.33 8.14 34.73
N ILE A 464 2.49 8.26 33.70
CA ILE A 464 2.86 8.10 32.29
C ILE A 464 2.96 9.49 31.68
N VAL A 465 4.08 9.81 31.07
CA VAL A 465 4.34 11.13 30.46
C VAL A 465 4.95 10.95 29.08
N VAL A 466 4.65 11.86 28.15
CA VAL A 466 5.40 11.90 26.89
C VAL A 466 6.84 12.34 27.15
N LYS A 467 7.79 11.72 26.45
CA LYS A 467 9.23 12.01 26.57
C LYS A 467 9.57 13.44 26.20
N ASP A 468 8.99 13.90 25.10
CA ASP A 468 9.21 15.25 24.59
C ASP A 468 7.87 15.91 24.24
N ALA A 469 7.73 17.18 24.61
CA ALA A 469 6.53 17.95 24.30
C ALA A 469 6.43 18.33 22.80
N GLY A 470 7.48 18.12 22.02
CA GLY A 470 7.56 18.21 20.58
C GLY A 470 6.76 17.12 19.85
N SER A 471 6.42 16.00 20.53
CA SER A 471 5.57 14.91 20.01
C SER A 471 4.14 15.33 19.62
N GLY A 472 3.76 16.58 19.86
CA GLY A 472 2.43 17.10 19.58
C GLY A 472 1.37 16.32 20.37
N ARG A 473 0.43 15.70 19.65
CA ARG A 473 -0.68 14.95 20.26
C ARG A 473 -0.62 13.44 20.07
N ARG A 474 0.46 12.89 19.51
CA ARG A 474 0.52 11.45 19.21
C ARG A 474 0.42 10.58 20.45
N GLY A 475 0.75 11.11 21.62
CA GLY A 475 0.59 10.40 22.88
C GLY A 475 -0.81 10.52 23.49
N PHE A 476 -1.77 11.18 22.84
CA PHE A 476 -3.12 11.40 23.36
C PHE A 476 -4.01 10.18 23.07
N ASP A 477 -4.93 9.90 23.99
CA ASP A 477 -5.90 8.81 23.89
C ASP A 477 -5.25 7.44 23.67
N LYS A 478 -4.06 7.24 24.25
CA LYS A 478 -3.33 5.97 24.16
C LYS A 478 -3.60 5.13 25.39
N SER A 479 -4.05 3.91 25.15
CA SER A 479 -4.39 2.97 26.21
C SER A 479 -3.17 2.55 27.02
N TYR A 480 -3.35 2.41 28.32
CA TYR A 480 -2.40 1.81 29.24
C TYR A 480 -3.08 0.83 30.19
N SER A 481 -2.35 -0.18 30.64
CA SER A 481 -2.89 -1.18 31.57
C SER A 481 -1.78 -1.89 32.34
N VAL A 482 -2.15 -2.47 33.48
CA VAL A 482 -1.31 -3.40 34.23
C VAL A 482 -2.00 -4.75 34.37
N SER A 483 -1.21 -5.82 34.44
CA SER A 483 -1.72 -7.13 34.81
C SER A 483 -0.73 -7.92 35.67
N LEU A 484 -1.26 -8.92 36.37
CA LEU A 484 -0.49 -9.87 37.17
C LEU A 484 -0.89 -11.28 36.77
N ILE A 485 0.10 -12.08 36.38
CA ILE A 485 -0.04 -13.48 36.01
C ILE A 485 0.63 -14.33 37.07
N ARG A 486 -0.15 -15.24 37.66
CA ARG A 486 0.32 -16.19 38.65
C ARG A 486 1.24 -17.23 38.00
N LYS A 487 2.46 -17.40 38.51
CA LYS A 487 3.43 -18.35 37.94
C LYS A 487 3.40 -19.74 38.58
N GLU A 488 3.15 -19.83 39.88
CA GLU A 488 3.15 -21.11 40.61
C GLU A 488 1.80 -21.41 41.29
N THR A 489 1.26 -22.61 41.07
CA THR A 489 -0.05 -23.05 41.57
C THR A 489 -0.05 -23.44 43.05
N ASN A 490 1.13 -23.63 43.67
CA ASN A 490 1.28 -24.19 45.02
C ASN A 490 1.51 -23.14 46.13
N THR A 491 1.59 -21.85 45.77
CA THR A 491 1.81 -20.72 46.69
C THR A 491 0.50 -20.03 47.11
N ALA A 492 0.59 -19.00 47.96
CA ALA A 492 -0.58 -18.17 48.28
C ALA A 492 -1.16 -17.52 47.02
N THR A 493 -2.49 -17.49 46.91
CA THR A 493 -3.20 -16.86 45.79
C THR A 493 -2.93 -15.35 45.77
N PRO A 494 -2.46 -14.78 44.65
CA PRO A 494 -2.11 -13.37 44.59
C PRO A 494 -3.38 -12.51 44.63
N ILE A 495 -3.31 -11.40 45.37
CA ILE A 495 -4.32 -10.37 45.47
C ILE A 495 -3.70 -9.10 44.92
N PHE A 496 -4.18 -8.64 43.77
CA PHE A 496 -3.65 -7.46 43.09
C PHE A 496 -4.80 -6.61 42.57
N GLY A 497 -4.66 -5.30 42.67
CA GLY A 497 -5.63 -4.35 42.16
C GLY A 497 -4.94 -3.08 41.68
N ALA A 498 -5.47 -2.47 40.64
CA ALA A 498 -5.07 -1.16 40.16
C ALA A 498 -6.29 -0.40 39.66
N TYR A 499 -6.23 0.93 39.76
CA TYR A 499 -7.15 1.81 39.06
C TYR A 499 -6.37 2.80 38.19
N TYR A 500 -7.06 3.35 37.21
CA TYR A 500 -6.51 4.18 36.16
C TYR A 500 -6.99 5.62 36.30
N GLY A 501 -6.15 6.57 35.90
CA GLY A 501 -6.46 8.00 35.92
C GLY A 501 -6.69 8.59 37.32
N ALA A 502 -7.54 9.61 37.37
CA ALA A 502 -7.84 10.37 38.58
C ALA A 502 -9.17 9.96 39.23
N THR A 503 -10.01 9.22 38.50
CA THR A 503 -11.28 8.70 39.01
C THR A 503 -11.22 7.18 39.12
N THR A 504 -12.35 6.52 39.40
CA THR A 504 -12.49 5.06 39.39
C THR A 504 -13.36 4.61 38.22
N ASP A 505 -13.43 5.41 37.16
CA ASP A 505 -14.13 5.06 35.93
C ASP A 505 -13.25 4.14 35.09
N SER A 506 -13.81 3.04 34.61
CA SER A 506 -13.08 2.07 33.81
C SER A 506 -12.67 2.59 32.44
N SER A 507 -13.18 3.76 32.02
CA SER A 507 -12.71 4.49 30.83
C SER A 507 -11.44 5.33 31.05
N ASP A 508 -10.92 5.45 32.28
CA ASP A 508 -9.74 6.27 32.61
C ASP A 508 -8.41 5.59 32.22
N ASN A 509 -8.47 4.52 31.41
CA ASN A 509 -7.32 3.72 30.98
C ASN A 509 -6.60 4.27 29.74
N ASN A 510 -6.89 5.51 29.33
CA ASN A 510 -6.25 6.19 28.21
C ASN A 510 -5.55 7.47 28.68
N THR A 511 -4.45 7.84 28.02
CA THR A 511 -3.77 9.09 28.29
C THR A 511 -4.67 10.29 27.99
N ILE A 512 -4.75 11.20 28.95
CA ILE A 512 -5.55 12.40 28.89
C ILE A 512 -4.73 13.58 28.37
N THR A 513 -5.42 14.61 27.93
CA THR A 513 -4.81 15.86 27.48
C THR A 513 -4.13 16.63 28.62
N GLY A 514 -3.04 17.33 28.29
CA GLY A 514 -2.43 18.37 29.10
C GLY A 514 -2.39 19.72 28.36
N GLY A 515 -3.28 19.94 27.38
CA GLY A 515 -3.36 21.17 26.60
C GLY A 515 -3.92 21.02 25.18
N ILE A 516 -3.82 22.10 24.41
CA ILE A 516 -4.33 22.18 23.03
C ILE A 516 -3.19 22.31 22.01
N VAL A 517 -3.44 21.85 20.79
CA VAL A 517 -2.59 22.11 19.63
C VAL A 517 -3.37 22.93 18.60
N VAL A 518 -2.77 24.02 18.15
CA VAL A 518 -3.29 24.90 17.08
C VAL A 518 -2.52 24.64 15.80
N THR A 519 -3.20 24.43 14.69
CA THR A 519 -2.58 24.21 13.38
C THR A 519 -2.91 25.33 12.41
N LEU A 520 -1.92 25.70 11.61
CA LEU A 520 -2.07 26.61 10.48
C LEU A 520 -1.49 25.92 9.24
N GLU A 521 -2.35 25.64 8.26
CA GLU A 521 -1.98 24.97 7.00
C GLU A 521 -2.12 25.94 5.82
N SER A 522 -1.20 25.84 4.87
CA SER A 522 -1.30 26.54 3.59
C SER A 522 -2.39 25.89 2.73
N ASN A 523 -3.31 26.69 2.19
CA ASN A 523 -4.26 26.19 1.20
C ASN A 523 -3.60 25.91 -0.16
N LYS A 524 -2.34 26.35 -0.35
CA LYS A 524 -1.54 26.12 -1.55
C LYS A 524 -0.48 25.02 -1.29
N PRO A 525 -0.42 23.97 -2.12
CA PRO A 525 0.67 23.01 -2.09
C PRO A 525 1.97 23.64 -2.60
N GLY A 526 3.10 22.97 -2.38
CA GLY A 526 4.38 23.41 -2.92
C GLY A 526 5.18 24.31 -1.98
N THR A 527 6.48 24.44 -2.26
CA THR A 527 7.39 25.33 -1.52
C THR A 527 7.36 26.79 -2.00
N ILE A 528 6.86 27.02 -3.23
CA ILE A 528 6.88 28.33 -3.88
C ILE A 528 5.72 29.20 -3.41
N LEU A 529 4.50 28.65 -3.40
CA LEU A 529 3.27 29.35 -3.01
C LEU A 529 2.90 29.12 -1.54
N ASP A 530 3.83 28.58 -0.76
CA ASP A 530 3.65 28.34 0.67
C ASP A 530 3.47 29.65 1.46
N VAL A 531 2.22 29.94 1.81
CA VAL A 531 1.86 31.11 2.61
C VAL A 531 2.25 30.96 4.09
N VAL A 532 2.43 29.73 4.60
CA VAL A 532 2.78 29.49 6.01
C VAL A 532 4.22 29.86 6.31
N LYS A 533 5.10 29.85 5.30
CA LYS A 533 6.49 30.34 5.42
C LYS A 533 6.60 31.74 6.02
N GLY A 534 5.68 32.64 5.65
CA GLY A 534 5.64 34.02 6.13
C GLY A 534 4.88 34.22 7.44
N ALA A 535 4.15 33.21 7.93
CA ALA A 535 3.31 33.34 9.11
C ALA A 535 4.14 33.54 10.39
N SER A 536 3.65 34.39 11.29
CA SER A 536 4.26 34.63 12.60
C SER A 536 3.25 34.50 13.74
N TYR A 537 3.74 34.47 14.97
CA TYR A 537 2.90 34.28 16.16
C TYR A 537 3.37 35.15 17.33
N THR A 538 2.45 35.42 18.27
CA THR A 538 2.75 36.03 19.56
C THR A 538 2.12 35.22 20.70
N SER A 539 2.83 35.13 21.83
CA SER A 539 2.36 34.41 23.02
C SER A 539 2.90 35.05 24.30
N SER A 540 2.09 35.07 25.36
CA SER A 540 2.50 35.49 26.71
C SER A 540 2.70 34.33 27.68
N MET A 541 2.75 33.08 27.18
CA MET A 541 2.61 31.86 28.00
C MET A 541 3.95 31.22 28.43
N GLY A 542 5.08 31.78 28.01
CA GLY A 542 6.41 31.30 28.39
C GLY A 542 6.65 29.83 28.05
N THR A 543 7.09 29.03 29.02
CA THR A 543 7.39 27.59 28.86
C THR A 543 6.16 26.71 28.65
N ASN A 544 4.95 27.26 28.73
CA ASN A 544 3.70 26.55 28.43
C ASN A 544 3.32 26.61 26.95
N PHE A 545 4.16 27.21 26.09
CA PHE A 545 3.95 27.34 24.66
C PHE A 545 5.16 26.77 23.89
N ALA A 546 4.91 26.02 22.82
CA ALA A 546 5.94 25.54 21.90
C ALA A 546 5.46 25.57 20.45
N LYS A 547 6.33 25.97 19.51
CA LYS A 547 6.14 25.68 18.09
C LYS A 547 6.64 24.26 17.83
N LEU A 548 5.80 23.44 17.23
CA LEU A 548 6.09 22.05 16.91
C LEU A 548 6.69 21.95 15.50
N THR A 549 7.51 20.94 15.27
CA THR A 549 8.26 20.75 14.02
C THR A 549 8.16 19.31 13.52
N SER A 550 8.38 19.11 12.23
CA SER A 550 8.57 17.80 11.58
C SER A 550 9.70 17.94 10.55
N THR A 551 10.46 16.88 10.30
CA THR A 551 11.58 16.87 9.35
C THR A 551 11.38 15.93 8.16
N LEU A 552 10.27 15.21 8.07
CA LEU A 552 10.22 14.00 7.26
C LEU A 552 8.93 13.87 6.46
N GLN A 553 9.01 14.36 5.24
CA GLN A 553 8.20 13.98 4.09
C GLN A 553 9.12 14.12 2.88
N VAL A 554 9.11 13.13 1.98
CA VAL A 554 9.77 13.19 0.69
C VAL A 554 8.80 12.67 -0.37
N ASN A 555 8.45 13.52 -1.32
CA ASN A 555 7.57 13.21 -2.46
C ASN A 555 8.11 12.06 -3.31
N ALA A 556 9.44 11.82 -3.28
CA ALA A 556 10.11 10.75 -4.00
C ALA A 556 10.07 9.38 -3.30
N ASP A 557 9.65 9.29 -2.03
CA ASP A 557 9.54 8.02 -1.31
C ASP A 557 8.49 8.07 -0.16
N PRO A 558 7.21 7.74 -0.45
CA PRO A 558 6.15 7.79 0.56
C PRO A 558 6.32 6.75 1.67
N GLN A 559 7.18 5.72 1.52
CA GLN A 559 7.44 4.76 2.59
C GLN A 559 8.24 5.39 3.73
N VAL A 560 9.08 6.38 3.43
CA VAL A 560 9.88 7.09 4.44
C VAL A 560 8.97 7.97 5.31
N ALA A 561 7.83 8.47 4.81
CA ALA A 561 6.95 9.39 5.52
C ALA A 561 6.14 8.81 6.70
N THR A 562 6.28 7.52 7.04
CA THR A 562 5.49 6.87 8.11
C THR A 562 6.33 6.56 9.35
N SER A 563 5.81 6.89 10.54
CA SER A 563 6.40 6.43 11.80
C SER A 563 6.10 4.94 11.93
N THR A 564 7.09 4.09 11.64
CA THR A 564 6.90 2.64 11.85
C THR A 564 6.95 2.31 13.33
N SER A 565 6.50 1.11 13.72
CA SER A 565 6.61 0.62 15.11
C SER A 565 8.06 0.52 15.63
N LEU A 566 9.06 0.67 14.75
CA LEU A 566 10.48 0.59 15.09
C LEU A 566 11.17 1.97 15.15
N ASP A 567 10.55 3.01 14.58
CA ASP A 567 11.09 4.37 14.51
C ASP A 567 10.05 5.40 14.95
N ILE A 568 9.98 5.61 16.26
CA ILE A 568 9.18 6.68 16.87
C ILE A 568 10.06 7.92 17.06
N PHE A 569 9.75 8.97 16.29
CA PHE A 569 10.43 10.26 16.35
C PHE A 569 9.89 11.13 17.50
N GLU A 570 10.30 10.79 18.72
CA GLU A 570 9.75 11.31 19.98
C GLU A 570 9.75 12.84 20.11
N ASN A 571 10.59 13.56 19.39
CA ASN A 571 10.72 15.02 19.45
C ASN A 571 9.96 15.78 18.34
N GLU A 572 9.26 15.09 17.44
CA GLU A 572 8.59 15.71 16.30
C GLU A 572 7.07 15.57 16.34
N ALA A 573 6.31 16.54 15.84
CA ALA A 573 4.85 16.44 15.74
C ALA A 573 4.46 15.90 14.36
N ARG A 574 4.82 14.64 14.09
CA ARG A 574 4.53 13.98 12.80
C ARG A 574 3.08 13.52 12.75
N GLY A 575 2.40 13.78 11.64
CA GLY A 575 1.08 13.23 11.40
C GLY A 575 1.19 11.77 11.02
N ASP A 576 0.73 10.90 11.89
CA ASP A 576 0.51 9.51 11.53
C ASP A 576 -0.95 9.38 11.09
N LEU A 577 -1.18 8.79 9.93
CA LEU A 577 -2.51 8.52 9.38
C LEU A 577 -3.33 7.52 10.23
N ALA A 578 -2.89 7.20 11.46
CA ALA A 578 -3.59 6.36 12.42
C ALA A 578 -3.71 7.05 13.81
N LEU A 579 -4.93 7.47 14.13
CA LEU A 579 -5.43 7.74 15.49
C LEU A 579 -4.71 8.85 16.28
N GLY A 580 -4.61 10.02 15.63
CA GLY A 580 -4.28 11.31 16.23
C GLY A 580 -4.78 12.46 15.35
N ALA A 581 -6.03 12.40 14.85
CA ALA A 581 -6.55 13.34 13.86
C ALA A 581 -6.37 14.82 14.28
N GLY A 582 -5.51 15.54 13.55
CA GLY A 582 -5.26 16.98 13.70
C GLY A 582 -4.04 17.32 14.57
N GLY A 583 -3.51 18.54 14.51
CA GLY A 583 -2.42 18.95 15.40
C GLY A 583 -0.99 18.72 14.90
N ASP A 584 -0.82 18.17 13.70
CA ASP A 584 0.51 17.79 13.19
C ASP A 584 1.21 18.94 12.47
N ALA A 585 2.55 18.88 12.42
CA ALA A 585 3.38 19.74 11.60
C ALA A 585 3.84 18.98 10.35
N VAL A 586 3.83 19.65 9.21
CA VAL A 586 4.15 19.11 7.88
C VAL A 586 4.98 20.14 7.12
N LEU A 587 6.12 19.77 6.57
CA LEU A 587 6.90 20.67 5.71
C LEU A 587 6.30 20.74 4.30
N PRO A 588 6.44 21.88 3.59
CA PRO A 588 6.05 21.93 2.19
C PRO A 588 7.04 21.18 1.33
N GLU A 589 6.53 20.56 0.26
CA GLU A 589 7.34 19.92 -0.77
C GLU A 589 6.88 20.34 -2.16
N GLY A 590 7.83 20.50 -3.08
CA GLY A 590 7.55 20.83 -4.47
C GLY A 590 7.07 19.61 -5.26
N ASP A 591 6.43 19.86 -6.38
CA ASP A 591 6.02 18.81 -7.32
C ASP A 591 7.25 17.98 -7.75
N VAL A 592 7.04 16.69 -7.99
CA VAL A 592 8.03 15.82 -8.62
C VAL A 592 7.57 15.58 -10.05
N ASP A 593 8.40 16.01 -11.00
CA ASP A 593 8.16 15.75 -12.41
C ASP A 593 8.33 14.25 -12.70
N GLU A 594 7.50 13.73 -13.59
CA GLU A 594 7.69 12.37 -14.10
C GLU A 594 9.03 12.27 -14.85
N VAL A 595 9.78 11.21 -14.56
CA VAL A 595 10.96 10.82 -15.34
C VAL A 595 10.66 9.49 -16.00
N ALA A 596 10.48 9.51 -17.32
CA ALA A 596 10.22 8.33 -18.13
C ALA A 596 11.11 8.29 -19.38
N THR A 597 11.38 7.09 -19.89
CA THR A 597 11.88 6.93 -21.26
C THR A 597 10.71 7.13 -22.22
N ALA A 598 10.93 7.85 -23.32
CA ALA A 598 9.90 7.96 -24.36
C ALA A 598 9.65 6.58 -24.99
N ALA A 599 8.39 6.26 -25.28
CA ALA A 599 8.05 5.12 -26.13
C ALA A 599 8.71 5.33 -27.51
N VAL A 600 9.25 4.25 -28.08
CA VAL A 600 9.71 4.23 -29.47
C VAL A 600 8.63 3.54 -30.28
N ASP A 601 8.07 4.25 -31.25
CA ASP A 601 7.02 3.77 -32.13
C ASP A 601 7.51 3.74 -33.59
N PHE A 602 7.32 2.62 -34.27
CA PHE A 602 7.33 2.50 -35.72
C PHE A 602 6.12 1.67 -36.12
N SER A 603 5.25 2.20 -36.99
CA SER A 603 4.02 1.51 -37.37
C SER A 603 3.69 1.68 -38.85
N ARG A 604 3.57 0.56 -39.55
CA ARG A 604 2.96 0.40 -40.88
C ARG A 604 1.61 -0.32 -40.79
N VAL A 605 1.00 -0.39 -39.61
CA VAL A 605 -0.32 -1.02 -39.40
C VAL A 605 -1.37 -0.41 -40.34
N ALA A 606 -1.26 0.88 -40.66
CA ALA A 606 -2.15 1.55 -41.58
C ALA A 606 -2.08 1.01 -43.04
N TRP A 607 -0.96 0.39 -43.42
CA TRP A 607 -0.72 -0.13 -44.78
C TRP A 607 -1.31 -1.53 -45.01
N LEU A 608 -1.74 -2.21 -43.94
CA LEU A 608 -2.48 -3.47 -44.01
C LEU A 608 -3.88 -3.18 -44.55
N ASP A 609 -4.32 -3.82 -45.63
CA ASP A 609 -5.62 -3.55 -46.28
C ASP A 609 -6.28 -4.81 -46.87
#